data_AF-A0A2I0WXT5-F1
#
_entry.id   AF-A0A2I0WXT5-F1
#
_cell.length_a   1.000
_cell.length_b   1.000
_cell.length_c   1.000
_cell.angle_alpha   90.00
_cell.angle_beta   90.00
_cell.angle_gamma   90.00
#
_symmetry.space_group_name_H-M   'P 1'
#
loop_
_entity.id
_entity.type
_entity.pdbx_description
1 polymer ?
#
loop_
_entity_poly.entity_id
_entity_poly.type
_entity_poly.pdbx_seq_one_letter_code
_entity_poly.pdbx_strand_id
1 'polypeptide(L)'
;MEASLALSFSSPNAHLVFNILNSAPPSPSNRKPFYSFYRNFWPKSPKALTFSPPTKNSFIVSPPYAVVEALETTTESCILPKRAFSKLDNGGKFHSPRAARELALLIAYAACLEGSDPVFLLDKRVNAKKVPGYVFDKNSLLEYDHMSFSGEPVQVKSEEEAEELMKKNEKDSKNEAEVLSAPPKLVYNKFVLRLARDLLGAVVKQWNEHVLVIDKIIPQNWKDESTARILELSILHLAMAEITEIGTKHQIVINEAVDLTKRFCDGSAPRIINGCLRTFIKDYNSRIAAV
;
A
#
# COMPACT_ATOMS: atom_id res chain seq x y z
N MET A 1 -22.40 13.62 52.81
CA MET A 1 -22.13 12.37 52.09
C MET A 1 -23.22 12.23 51.04
N GLU A 2 -22.97 12.14 49.73
CA GLU A 2 -21.82 12.55 48.92
C GLU A 2 -22.37 13.06 47.57
N ALA A 3 -21.60 13.87 46.84
CA ALA A 3 -22.01 14.35 45.52
C ALA A 3 -21.52 13.39 44.43
N SER A 4 -22.45 12.72 43.74
CA SER A 4 -22.13 11.89 42.57
C SER A 4 -21.76 12.78 41.38
N LEU A 5 -20.45 12.99 41.18
CA LEU A 5 -19.92 13.71 40.03
C LEU A 5 -20.06 12.88 38.75
N ALA A 6 -20.70 13.45 37.73
CA ALA A 6 -20.71 12.90 36.39
C ALA A 6 -19.32 13.11 35.74
N LEU A 7 -18.62 12.03 35.39
CA LEU A 7 -17.39 12.09 34.63
C LEU A 7 -17.67 11.93 33.13
N SER A 8 -17.76 13.06 32.44
CA SER A 8 -17.76 13.11 30.98
C SER A 8 -16.34 12.86 30.44
N PHE A 9 -16.09 11.68 29.88
CA PHE A 9 -14.85 11.42 29.16
C PHE A 9 -14.93 11.98 27.73
N SER A 10 -14.30 13.15 27.54
CA SER A 10 -14.02 13.69 26.21
C SER A 10 -12.89 12.87 25.57
N SER A 11 -13.15 12.30 24.38
CA SER A 11 -12.16 11.52 23.64
C SER A 11 -11.15 12.42 22.92
N PRO A 12 -9.83 12.23 23.08
CA PRO A 12 -8.82 12.93 22.29
C PRO A 12 -8.61 12.23 20.94
N ASN A 13 -8.68 12.98 19.85
CA ASN A 13 -8.53 12.45 18.48
C ASN A 13 -7.22 11.65 18.29
N ALA A 14 -7.36 10.35 18.02
CA ALA A 14 -6.24 9.47 17.66
C ALA A 14 -5.84 9.67 16.18
N HIS A 15 -5.07 10.74 15.92
CA HIS A 15 -4.38 10.91 14.65
C HIS A 15 -3.20 9.93 14.56
N LEU A 16 -3.07 9.24 13.43
CA LEU A 16 -1.91 8.38 13.15
C LEU A 16 -0.68 9.25 12.91
N VAL A 17 0.18 9.37 13.93
CA VAL A 17 1.40 10.17 13.88
C VAL A 17 2.60 9.31 13.48
N PHE A 18 3.09 9.50 12.26
CA PHE A 18 4.48 9.17 11.97
C PHE A 18 5.39 10.15 12.73
N ASN A 19 6.26 9.64 13.60
CA ASN A 19 7.33 10.44 14.17
C ASN A 19 8.45 10.62 13.13
N ILE A 20 8.23 11.55 12.19
CA ILE A 20 9.25 12.01 11.24
C ILE A 20 10.24 12.90 12.00
N LEU A 21 11.07 12.27 12.83
CA LEU A 21 12.19 12.91 13.51
C LEU A 21 13.36 13.04 12.52
N ASN A 22 13.56 14.25 12.00
CA ASN A 22 14.81 14.62 11.34
C ASN A 22 15.99 14.31 12.27
N SER A 23 16.94 13.51 11.78
CA SER A 23 18.04 12.98 12.58
C SER A 23 19.11 14.04 12.89
N ALA A 24 19.11 14.51 14.13
CA ALA A 24 20.26 15.15 14.78
C ALA A 24 20.86 14.17 15.81
N PRO A 25 22.20 14.14 16.00
CA PRO A 25 22.83 13.19 16.92
C PRO A 25 22.54 13.54 18.40
N PRO A 26 22.47 12.54 19.29
CA PRO A 26 22.13 12.78 20.69
C PRO A 26 23.33 13.29 21.50
N SER A 27 23.06 14.28 22.36
CA SER A 27 23.90 14.63 23.52
C SER A 27 23.01 14.74 24.76
N PRO A 28 23.45 14.30 25.95
CA PRO A 28 22.54 14.07 27.08
C PRO A 28 22.47 15.27 28.05
N SER A 29 21.25 15.65 28.48
CA SER A 29 20.95 15.86 29.92
C SER A 29 19.51 16.33 30.22
N ASN A 30 18.96 15.76 31.29
CA ASN A 30 17.80 16.15 32.10
C ASN A 30 17.39 17.64 32.16
N ARG A 31 16.10 17.96 31.91
CA ARG A 31 15.11 18.49 32.90
C ARG A 31 13.77 18.91 32.22
N LYS A 32 12.65 18.74 32.93
CA LYS A 32 11.30 19.30 32.61
C LYS A 32 11.19 20.76 33.13
N PRO A 33 10.06 21.49 32.96
CA PRO A 33 8.92 21.40 32.01
C PRO A 33 8.76 22.70 31.16
N PHE A 34 7.68 22.87 30.39
CA PHE A 34 6.78 24.06 30.41
C PHE A 34 5.73 24.04 29.27
N TYR A 35 4.52 24.52 29.58
CA TYR A 35 3.53 24.98 28.58
C TYR A 35 3.90 26.39 28.10
N SER A 36 3.81 26.69 26.79
CA SER A 36 3.06 27.83 26.24
C SER A 36 3.42 28.20 24.78
N PHE A 37 2.38 28.48 23.99
CA PHE A 37 2.26 29.59 23.01
C PHE A 37 3.19 29.75 21.78
N TYR A 38 2.56 29.77 20.59
CA TYR A 38 2.80 30.58 19.39
C TYR A 38 4.23 30.75 18.82
N ARG A 39 4.40 30.42 17.53
CA ARG A 39 4.57 31.48 16.50
C ARG A 39 4.46 30.97 15.04
N ASN A 40 3.80 31.77 14.21
CA ASN A 40 3.93 31.71 12.76
C ASN A 40 5.37 32.08 12.35
N PHE A 41 5.97 31.31 11.44
CA PHE A 41 7.21 31.68 10.75
C PHE A 41 7.13 31.33 9.26
N TRP A 42 7.06 32.38 8.43
CA TRP A 42 7.39 32.30 7.00
C TRP A 42 8.92 32.18 6.81
N PRO A 43 9.39 31.28 5.93
CA PRO A 43 10.63 31.47 5.20
C PRO A 43 10.35 32.15 3.84
N LYS A 44 11.25 33.05 3.44
CA LYS A 44 11.18 33.79 2.17
C LYS A 44 11.72 32.96 1.01
N SER A 45 11.30 33.32 -0.20
CA SER A 45 11.83 32.77 -1.47
C SER A 45 13.31 33.09 -1.69
N PRO A 46 13.99 32.26 -2.51
CA PRO A 46 15.02 32.77 -3.40
C PRO A 46 14.78 32.41 -4.88
N LYS A 47 14.53 33.46 -5.65
CA LYS A 47 15.00 33.78 -7.02
C LYS A 47 15.32 32.64 -8.02
N ALA A 48 14.66 32.77 -9.17
CA ALA A 48 14.88 32.04 -10.41
C ALA A 48 16.34 31.98 -10.90
N LEU A 49 16.67 30.87 -11.58
CA LEU A 49 17.68 30.80 -12.63
C LEU A 49 17.07 30.14 -13.87
N THR A 50 17.23 30.81 -15.01
CA THR A 50 16.72 30.42 -16.34
C THR A 50 17.73 29.58 -17.09
N PHE A 51 17.30 28.47 -17.71
CA PHE A 51 18.02 27.90 -18.87
C PHE A 51 17.04 27.33 -19.91
N SER A 52 17.34 27.61 -21.18
CA SER A 52 16.54 27.28 -22.37
C SER A 52 16.93 25.90 -22.95
N PRO A 53 16.11 25.31 -23.85
CA PRO A 53 16.17 23.87 -24.15
C PRO A 53 16.98 23.52 -25.41
N PRO A 54 17.29 22.21 -25.61
CA PRO A 54 17.55 21.66 -26.93
C PRO A 54 16.49 20.62 -27.38
N THR A 55 15.86 20.97 -28.50
CA THR A 55 15.63 20.14 -29.70
C THR A 55 15.10 18.70 -29.60
N LYS A 56 13.91 18.55 -30.19
CA LYS A 56 13.30 17.35 -30.81
C LYS A 56 14.26 16.23 -31.22
N ASN A 57 13.87 14.99 -30.96
CA ASN A 57 14.08 13.91 -31.93
C ASN A 57 12.89 12.93 -31.92
N SER A 58 12.38 12.61 -33.11
CA SER A 58 11.17 11.83 -33.33
C SER A 58 11.49 10.39 -33.72
N PHE A 59 10.95 9.42 -32.98
CA PHE A 59 11.01 8.01 -33.38
C PHE A 59 9.61 7.42 -33.61
N ILE A 60 9.19 7.57 -34.87
CA ILE A 60 8.58 6.53 -35.72
C ILE A 60 7.55 5.62 -35.04
N VAL A 61 6.27 5.95 -35.29
CA VAL A 61 5.13 5.05 -35.17
C VAL A 61 5.27 3.90 -36.17
N SER A 62 4.88 2.69 -35.77
CA SER A 62 4.65 1.55 -36.67
C SER A 62 3.19 1.05 -36.51
N PRO A 63 2.56 0.50 -37.57
CA PRO A 63 1.11 0.54 -37.72
C PRO A 63 0.37 -0.68 -37.14
N PRO A 64 -0.93 -0.55 -36.81
CA PRO A 64 -1.81 -1.70 -36.59
C PRO A 64 -2.20 -2.35 -37.94
N TYR A 65 -2.10 -3.67 -38.04
CA TYR A 65 -2.63 -4.43 -39.18
C TYR A 65 -4.10 -4.84 -38.95
N ALA A 66 -4.77 -5.23 -40.03
CA ALA A 66 -6.23 -5.20 -40.19
C ALA A 66 -7.05 -6.28 -39.45
N VAL A 67 -8.34 -5.96 -39.24
CA VAL A 67 -9.57 -6.69 -39.66
C VAL A 67 -9.28 -8.04 -40.37
N VAL A 68 -9.94 -9.19 -40.16
CA VAL A 68 -11.35 -9.56 -39.87
C VAL A 68 -11.31 -10.87 -39.02
N GLU A 69 -12.35 -11.58 -38.55
CA GLU A 69 -13.83 -11.57 -38.69
C GLU A 69 -14.49 -12.18 -37.43
N ALA A 70 -15.79 -12.52 -37.47
CA ALA A 70 -16.47 -13.36 -36.47
C ALA A 70 -17.06 -14.63 -37.12
N LEU A 71 -16.80 -15.80 -36.53
CA LEU A 71 -17.61 -16.99 -36.77
C LEU A 71 -17.59 -17.90 -35.53
N GLU A 72 -18.78 -18.23 -35.02
CA GLU A 72 -18.94 -19.25 -33.99
C GLU A 72 -18.83 -20.65 -34.61
N THR A 73 -18.15 -21.59 -33.96
CA THR A 73 -18.46 -23.02 -34.10
C THR A 73 -17.95 -23.78 -32.88
N THR A 74 -18.79 -24.70 -32.41
CA THR A 74 -18.60 -25.53 -31.22
C THR A 74 -17.51 -26.58 -31.39
N THR A 75 -16.57 -26.64 -30.44
CA THR A 75 -15.93 -27.92 -30.06
C THR A 75 -15.57 -27.92 -28.58
N GLU A 76 -16.11 -28.89 -27.83
CA GLU A 76 -15.70 -29.16 -26.45
C GLU A 76 -14.33 -29.85 -26.45
N SER A 77 -13.32 -29.29 -25.77
CA SER A 77 -12.27 -30.05 -25.09
C SER A 77 -11.31 -29.16 -24.29
N CYS A 78 -11.07 -29.54 -23.03
CA CYS A 78 -9.86 -29.30 -22.25
C CYS A 78 -9.16 -27.93 -22.35
N ILE A 79 -9.80 -26.85 -21.89
CA ILE A 79 -9.08 -25.61 -21.57
C ILE A 79 -8.47 -25.71 -20.17
N LEU A 80 -7.24 -26.24 -20.10
CA LEU A 80 -6.34 -25.92 -19.00
C LEU A 80 -5.97 -24.42 -19.14
N PRO A 81 -6.36 -23.52 -18.21
CA PRO A 81 -6.18 -22.10 -18.43
C PRO A 81 -4.70 -21.74 -18.40
N LYS A 82 -4.21 -21.13 -19.48
CA LYS A 82 -2.92 -20.42 -19.58
C LYS A 82 -2.85 -19.31 -18.51
N ARG A 83 -2.53 -19.64 -17.27
CA ARG A 83 -2.46 -18.70 -16.13
C ARG A 83 -1.04 -18.52 -15.57
N ALA A 84 -0.03 -19.03 -16.29
CA ALA A 84 1.38 -18.79 -16.02
C ALA A 84 1.92 -17.64 -16.89
N PHE A 85 1.43 -16.42 -16.68
CA PHE A 85 2.33 -15.28 -16.82
C PHE A 85 3.44 -15.49 -15.80
N SER A 86 4.71 -15.36 -16.19
CA SER A 86 5.85 -15.64 -15.31
C SER A 86 5.87 -14.66 -14.13
N LYS A 87 5.23 -15.05 -13.01
CA LYS A 87 5.18 -14.32 -11.73
C LYS A 87 6.59 -13.91 -11.27
N LEU A 88 7.57 -14.74 -11.61
CA LEU A 88 8.98 -14.58 -11.31
C LEU A 88 9.77 -14.17 -12.54
N ASP A 89 10.77 -13.33 -12.30
CA ASP A 89 11.84 -12.96 -13.22
C ASP A 89 12.78 -14.17 -13.46
N ASN A 90 13.68 -14.08 -14.43
CA ASN A 90 14.72 -15.08 -14.72
C ASN A 90 15.59 -15.42 -13.47
N GLY A 91 15.69 -14.48 -12.53
CA GLY A 91 16.34 -14.68 -11.23
C GLY A 91 15.49 -15.36 -10.14
N GLY A 92 14.27 -15.79 -10.45
CA GLY A 92 13.34 -16.44 -9.52
C GLY A 92 12.74 -15.50 -8.47
N LYS A 93 12.42 -14.24 -8.84
CA LYS A 93 11.93 -13.20 -7.93
C LYS A 93 10.74 -12.43 -8.46
N PHE A 94 9.88 -11.92 -7.59
CA PHE A 94 8.77 -11.07 -8.02
C PHE A 94 9.28 -9.76 -8.65
N HIS A 95 8.68 -9.40 -9.78
CA HIS A 95 9.01 -8.21 -10.58
C HIS A 95 7.79 -7.33 -10.91
N SER A 96 6.59 -7.73 -10.51
CA SER A 96 5.35 -7.02 -10.86
C SER A 96 5.15 -5.72 -10.06
N PRO A 97 4.51 -4.69 -10.63
CA PRO A 97 4.07 -3.51 -9.87
C PRO A 97 3.14 -3.85 -8.71
N ARG A 98 2.31 -4.90 -8.86
CA ARG A 98 1.45 -5.46 -7.82
C ARG A 98 2.25 -5.83 -6.56
N ALA A 99 3.35 -6.57 -6.74
CA ALA A 99 4.26 -6.95 -5.65
C ALA A 99 4.92 -5.75 -4.97
N ALA A 100 5.16 -4.65 -5.70
CA ALA A 100 5.70 -3.42 -5.13
C ALA A 100 4.69 -2.67 -4.27
N ARG A 101 3.41 -2.61 -4.67
CA ARG A 101 2.35 -1.99 -3.86
C ARG A 101 2.08 -2.77 -2.58
N GLU A 102 2.08 -4.10 -2.67
CA GLU A 102 1.96 -4.99 -1.51
C GLU A 102 3.13 -4.83 -0.53
N LEU A 103 4.37 -4.84 -1.02
CA LEU A 103 5.55 -4.58 -0.19
C LEU A 103 5.49 -3.19 0.46
N ALA A 104 5.11 -2.15 -0.30
CA ALA A 104 4.95 -0.80 0.24
C ALA A 104 3.84 -0.74 1.30
N LEU A 105 2.70 -1.40 1.10
CA LEU A 105 1.62 -1.48 2.08
C LEU A 105 2.08 -2.14 3.39
N LEU A 106 2.75 -3.29 3.32
CA LEU A 106 3.24 -4.00 4.49
C LEU A 106 4.30 -3.21 5.28
N ILE A 107 5.16 -2.47 4.58
CA ILE A 107 6.10 -1.56 5.23
C ILE A 107 5.39 -0.35 5.84
N ALA A 108 4.44 0.27 5.14
CA ALA A 108 3.68 1.42 5.65
C ALA A 108 2.88 1.03 6.91
N TYR A 109 2.19 -0.11 6.87
CA TYR A 109 1.47 -0.68 8.01
C TYR A 109 2.40 -0.94 9.20
N ALA A 110 3.52 -1.63 8.98
CA ALA A 110 4.48 -1.89 10.05
C ALA A 110 5.13 -0.60 10.59
N ALA A 111 5.40 0.38 9.73
CA ALA A 111 5.92 1.68 10.14
C ALA A 111 4.91 2.47 10.99
N CYS A 112 3.61 2.38 10.69
CA CYS A 112 2.55 2.95 11.52
C CYS A 112 2.51 2.30 12.92
N LEU A 113 2.67 0.97 13.00
CA LEU A 113 2.75 0.25 14.27
C LEU A 113 4.04 0.53 15.06
N GLU A 114 5.19 0.60 14.39
CA GLU A 114 6.51 0.94 14.96
C GLU A 114 6.64 2.45 15.29
N GLY A 115 5.73 3.30 14.81
CA GLY A 115 5.79 4.76 14.94
C GLY A 115 7.00 5.39 14.23
N SER A 116 7.47 4.78 13.14
CA SER A 116 8.76 5.09 12.47
C SER A 116 8.59 5.54 11.01
N ASP A 117 9.63 6.12 10.41
CA ASP A 117 9.60 6.47 8.98
C ASP A 117 9.58 5.19 8.08
N PRO A 118 8.60 5.04 7.18
CA PRO A 118 8.49 3.84 6.35
C PRO A 118 9.63 3.69 5.34
N VAL A 119 10.23 4.78 4.84
CA VAL A 119 11.36 4.70 3.91
C VAL A 119 12.59 4.13 4.61
N PHE A 120 12.89 4.63 5.82
CA PHE A 120 13.92 4.10 6.70
C PHE A 120 13.65 2.63 7.10
N LEU A 121 12.39 2.27 7.38
CA LEU A 121 12.03 0.88 7.71
C LEU A 121 12.28 -0.08 6.54
N LEU A 122 11.94 0.33 5.31
CA LEU A 122 12.28 -0.43 4.10
C LEU A 122 13.81 -0.58 3.98
N ASP A 123 14.58 0.49 4.12
CA ASP A 123 16.04 0.45 4.04
C ASP A 123 16.66 -0.46 5.10
N LYS A 124 16.17 -0.40 6.34
CA LYS A 124 16.58 -1.26 7.46
C LYS A 124 16.32 -2.74 7.13
N ARG A 125 15.13 -3.09 6.62
CA ARG A 125 14.77 -4.48 6.26
C ARG A 125 15.52 -4.97 5.01
N VAL A 126 15.71 -4.11 4.01
CA VAL A 126 16.49 -4.41 2.80
C VAL A 126 17.97 -4.62 3.13
N ASN A 127 18.53 -3.88 4.09
CA ASN A 127 19.96 -3.96 4.46
C ASN A 127 20.25 -4.83 5.69
N ALA A 128 19.23 -5.49 6.25
CA ALA A 128 19.40 -6.49 7.30
C ALA A 128 20.40 -7.57 6.86
N LYS A 129 21.36 -7.90 7.73
CA LYS A 129 22.28 -9.02 7.51
C LYS A 129 21.48 -10.32 7.52
N LYS A 130 21.78 -11.22 6.59
CA LYS A 130 21.20 -12.57 6.60
C LYS A 130 21.57 -13.26 7.92
N VAL A 131 20.59 -13.85 8.59
CA VAL A 131 20.83 -14.69 9.76
C VAL A 131 21.66 -15.91 9.30
N PRO A 132 22.80 -16.23 9.93
CA PRO A 132 23.57 -17.41 9.58
C PRO A 132 22.71 -18.68 9.69
N GLY A 133 22.69 -19.50 8.64
CA GLY A 133 21.89 -20.72 8.57
C GLY A 133 20.46 -20.56 8.06
N TYR A 134 19.92 -19.34 7.90
CA TYR A 134 18.61 -19.15 7.28
C TYR A 134 18.66 -19.43 5.77
N VAL A 135 17.89 -20.42 5.33
CA VAL A 135 17.72 -20.81 3.92
C VAL A 135 16.25 -20.60 3.56
N PHE A 136 15.99 -19.61 2.71
CA PHE A 136 14.66 -19.33 2.17
C PHE A 136 14.29 -20.37 1.11
N ASP A 137 13.10 -20.98 1.23
CA ASP A 137 12.57 -21.86 0.20
C ASP A 137 12.08 -21.05 -1.01
N LYS A 138 12.60 -21.39 -2.19
CA LYS A 138 12.20 -20.76 -3.45
C LYS A 138 10.88 -21.30 -3.98
N ASN A 139 10.48 -22.50 -3.58
CA ASN A 139 9.22 -23.11 -4.03
C ASN A 139 8.01 -22.33 -3.49
N SER A 140 8.14 -21.74 -2.29
CA SER A 140 7.17 -20.81 -1.72
C SER A 140 6.76 -19.68 -2.69
N LEU A 141 7.72 -19.15 -3.46
CA LEU A 141 7.47 -18.11 -4.47
C LEU A 141 6.66 -18.59 -5.69
N LEU A 142 6.63 -19.89 -5.96
CA LEU A 142 5.84 -20.48 -7.04
C LEU A 142 4.39 -20.70 -6.61
N GLU A 143 4.19 -21.16 -5.36
CA GLU A 143 2.86 -21.36 -4.77
C GLU A 143 2.17 -20.04 -4.40
N TYR A 144 2.93 -18.98 -4.08
CA TYR A 144 2.40 -17.68 -3.68
C TYR A 144 1.58 -17.00 -4.78
N ASP A 145 0.45 -16.38 -4.41
CA ASP A 145 -0.39 -15.62 -5.33
C ASP A 145 -0.72 -14.22 -4.83
N HIS A 146 -0.38 -13.20 -5.63
CA HIS A 146 -0.64 -11.80 -5.29
C HIS A 146 -2.14 -11.39 -5.38
N MET A 147 -2.98 -12.32 -5.86
CA MET A 147 -4.39 -12.13 -6.22
C MET A 147 -5.30 -13.18 -5.56
N SER A 148 -4.84 -13.85 -4.49
CA SER A 148 -5.74 -14.52 -3.57
C SER A 148 -6.62 -13.48 -2.87
N PHE A 149 -7.91 -13.72 -2.82
CA PHE A 149 -8.89 -12.87 -2.14
C PHE A 149 -9.65 -13.71 -1.12
N SER A 150 -10.06 -13.09 -0.01
CA SER A 150 -11.04 -13.69 0.89
C SER A 150 -12.33 -13.97 0.09
N GLY A 151 -12.65 -15.24 -0.11
CA GLY A 151 -13.84 -15.68 -0.83
C GLY A 151 -15.12 -15.51 -0.01
N GLU A 152 -16.26 -15.82 -0.62
CA GLU A 152 -17.50 -16.00 0.15
C GLU A 152 -17.36 -17.19 1.12
N PRO A 153 -18.06 -17.19 2.27
CA PRO A 153 -18.02 -18.29 3.22
C PRO A 153 -18.38 -19.64 2.57
N VAL A 154 -17.41 -20.56 2.54
CA VAL A 154 -17.57 -21.86 1.88
C VAL A 154 -18.47 -22.75 2.74
N GLN A 155 -19.57 -23.23 2.15
CA GLN A 155 -20.45 -24.23 2.77
C GLN A 155 -19.98 -25.63 2.39
N VAL A 156 -19.54 -26.40 3.37
CA VAL A 156 -19.12 -27.79 3.24
C VAL A 156 -20.28 -28.74 3.55
N LYS A 157 -20.30 -29.90 2.88
CA LYS A 157 -21.34 -30.94 3.06
C LYS A 157 -20.88 -32.09 3.96
N SER A 158 -19.57 -32.25 4.13
CA SER A 158 -18.95 -33.30 4.96
C SER A 158 -17.91 -32.68 5.91
N GLU A 159 -17.71 -33.34 7.06
CA GLU A 159 -16.63 -33.01 8.00
C GLU A 159 -15.24 -33.25 7.38
N GLU A 160 -15.10 -34.29 6.55
CA GLU A 160 -13.86 -34.60 5.82
C GLU A 160 -13.46 -33.47 4.84
N GLU A 161 -14.45 -32.90 4.14
CA GLU A 161 -14.29 -31.75 3.24
C GLU A 161 -13.87 -30.50 4.02
N ALA A 162 -14.45 -30.29 5.21
CA ALA A 162 -14.06 -29.21 6.12
C ALA A 162 -12.59 -29.35 6.56
N GLU A 163 -12.18 -30.55 6.96
CA GLU A 163 -10.79 -30.82 7.34
C GLU A 163 -9.80 -30.60 6.20
N GLU A 164 -10.12 -31.04 4.97
CA GLU A 164 -9.24 -30.84 3.81
C GLU A 164 -9.06 -29.35 3.49
N LEU A 165 -10.15 -28.57 3.52
CA LEU A 165 -10.10 -27.12 3.34
C LEU A 165 -9.29 -26.42 4.45
N MET A 166 -9.43 -26.85 5.71
CA MET A 166 -8.61 -26.30 6.80
C MET A 166 -7.12 -26.63 6.62
N LYS A 167 -6.78 -27.89 6.29
CA LYS A 167 -5.39 -28.31 6.02
C LYS A 167 -4.77 -27.53 4.86
N LYS A 168 -5.56 -27.23 3.82
CA LYS A 168 -5.14 -26.37 2.70
C LYS A 168 -4.94 -24.91 3.14
N ASN A 169 -5.91 -24.30 3.82
CA ASN A 169 -5.80 -22.93 4.30
C ASN A 169 -4.59 -22.75 5.24
N GLU A 170 -4.30 -23.74 6.10
CA GLU A 170 -3.10 -23.75 6.91
C GLU A 170 -1.81 -23.79 6.07
N LYS A 171 -1.76 -24.61 5.01
CA LYS A 171 -0.60 -24.68 4.11
C LYS A 171 -0.38 -23.33 3.40
N ASP A 172 -1.45 -22.77 2.83
CA ASP A 172 -1.41 -21.50 2.12
C ASP A 172 -0.99 -20.36 3.06
N SER A 173 -1.50 -20.35 4.30
CA SER A 173 -1.10 -19.39 5.35
C SER A 173 0.37 -19.53 5.78
N LYS A 174 0.89 -20.77 5.91
CA LYS A 174 2.31 -21.03 6.21
C LYS A 174 3.21 -20.55 5.07
N ASN A 175 2.78 -20.74 3.82
CA ASN A 175 3.50 -20.25 2.65
C ASN A 175 3.53 -18.71 2.60
N GLU A 176 2.40 -18.05 2.82
CA GLU A 176 2.32 -16.59 2.88
C GLU A 176 3.19 -16.01 4.01
N ALA A 177 3.18 -16.63 5.19
CA ALA A 177 4.04 -16.23 6.30
C ALA A 177 5.54 -16.32 5.97
N GLU A 178 6.00 -17.39 5.30
CA GLU A 178 7.40 -17.53 4.86
C GLU A 178 7.77 -16.44 3.83
N VAL A 179 6.93 -16.22 2.82
CA VAL A 179 7.19 -15.21 1.78
C VAL A 179 7.20 -13.78 2.33
N LEU A 180 6.27 -13.44 3.24
CA LEU A 180 6.15 -12.08 3.78
C LEU A 180 7.14 -11.77 4.91
N SER A 181 7.60 -12.78 5.65
CA SER A 181 8.64 -12.59 6.68
C SER A 181 10.07 -12.63 6.12
N ALA A 182 10.27 -13.23 4.94
CA ALA A 182 11.57 -13.36 4.31
C ALA A 182 12.24 -11.99 3.99
N PRO A 183 13.59 -11.90 4.07
CA PRO A 183 14.32 -10.68 3.72
C PRO A 183 14.00 -10.18 2.28
N PRO A 184 13.57 -8.92 2.09
CA PRO A 184 13.06 -8.44 0.79
C PRO A 184 14.02 -8.62 -0.40
N LYS A 185 15.34 -8.62 -0.17
CA LYS A 185 16.36 -8.87 -1.20
C LYS A 185 16.33 -10.31 -1.76
N LEU A 186 15.70 -11.27 -1.08
CA LEU A 186 15.54 -12.65 -1.57
C LEU A 186 14.30 -12.77 -2.46
N VAL A 187 13.18 -12.23 -2.00
CA VAL A 187 11.84 -12.33 -2.60
C VAL A 187 11.68 -11.43 -3.84
N TYR A 188 12.17 -10.19 -3.79
CA TYR A 188 11.85 -9.15 -4.78
C TYR A 188 13.04 -8.75 -5.67
N ASN A 189 12.77 -8.42 -6.94
CA ASN A 189 13.74 -7.82 -7.85
C ASN A 189 14.03 -6.34 -7.45
N LYS A 190 15.20 -5.82 -7.84
CA LYS A 190 15.58 -4.39 -7.75
C LYS A 190 14.49 -3.43 -8.23
N PHE A 191 13.76 -3.76 -9.30
CA PHE A 191 12.64 -2.95 -9.80
C PHE A 191 11.56 -2.76 -8.73
N VAL A 192 11.12 -3.86 -8.11
CA VAL A 192 10.09 -3.85 -7.06
C VAL A 192 10.58 -3.10 -5.82
N LEU A 193 11.81 -3.34 -5.39
CA LEU A 193 12.40 -2.63 -4.25
C LEU A 193 12.49 -1.12 -4.49
N ARG A 194 12.81 -0.68 -5.72
CA ARG A 194 12.83 0.73 -6.09
C ARG A 194 11.42 1.32 -6.11
N LEU A 195 10.48 0.70 -6.83
CA LEU A 195 9.10 1.19 -6.91
C LEU A 195 8.41 1.24 -5.54
N ALA A 196 8.65 0.26 -4.66
CA ALA A 196 8.17 0.28 -3.28
C ALA A 196 8.77 1.45 -2.49
N ARG A 197 10.06 1.76 -2.67
CA ARG A 197 10.69 2.95 -2.06
C ARG A 197 10.06 4.25 -2.58
N ASP A 198 9.86 4.36 -3.88
CA ASP A 198 9.32 5.56 -4.53
C ASP A 198 7.88 5.83 -4.04
N LEU A 199 7.07 4.77 -3.94
CA LEU A 199 5.73 4.79 -3.32
C LEU A 199 5.76 5.29 -1.87
N LEU A 200 6.64 4.74 -1.02
CA LEU A 200 6.76 5.16 0.37
C LEU A 200 7.26 6.61 0.50
N GLY A 201 8.19 7.04 -0.36
CA GLY A 201 8.67 8.42 -0.42
C GLY A 201 7.55 9.40 -0.78
N ALA A 202 6.68 9.04 -1.73
CA ALA A 202 5.49 9.81 -2.08
C ALA A 202 4.49 9.89 -0.90
N VAL A 203 4.25 8.78 -0.19
CA VAL A 203 3.39 8.74 1.01
C VAL A 203 3.92 9.68 2.09
N VAL A 204 5.22 9.64 2.39
CA VAL A 204 5.85 10.52 3.40
C VAL A 204 5.77 11.99 2.97
N LYS A 205 6.03 12.31 1.71
CA LYS A 205 5.99 13.68 1.18
C LYS A 205 4.62 14.33 1.34
N GLN A 206 3.53 13.60 1.06
CA GLN A 206 2.17 14.13 1.10
C GLN A 206 1.38 13.72 2.36
N TRP A 207 2.02 13.11 3.38
CA TRP A 207 1.34 12.55 4.55
C TRP A 207 0.34 13.51 5.20
N ASN A 208 0.78 14.71 5.53
CA ASN A 208 -0.02 15.71 6.24
C ASN A 208 -1.24 16.17 5.41
N GLU A 209 -1.10 16.27 4.09
CA GLU A 209 -2.20 16.63 3.19
C GLU A 209 -3.21 15.47 3.07
N HIS A 210 -2.70 14.25 2.93
CA HIS A 210 -3.54 13.05 2.88
C HIS A 210 -4.33 12.82 4.18
N VAL A 211 -3.76 13.03 5.37
CA VAL A 211 -4.51 12.92 6.64
C VAL A 211 -5.72 13.86 6.63
N LEU A 212 -5.55 15.11 6.18
CA LEU A 212 -6.61 16.12 6.10
C LEU A 212 -7.67 15.85 5.02
N VAL A 213 -7.31 15.09 3.98
CA VAL A 213 -8.23 14.64 2.93
C VAL A 213 -8.98 13.40 3.38
N ILE A 214 -8.28 12.42 3.96
CA ILE A 214 -8.82 11.17 4.47
C ILE A 214 -9.87 11.45 5.54
N ASP A 215 -9.59 12.29 6.53
CA ASP A 215 -10.58 12.69 7.54
C ASP A 215 -11.86 13.30 6.92
N LYS A 216 -11.80 13.92 5.74
CA LYS A 216 -13.02 14.47 5.10
C LYS A 216 -13.84 13.44 4.35
N ILE A 217 -13.23 12.36 3.85
CA ILE A 217 -13.88 11.40 2.94
C ILE A 217 -14.22 10.05 3.59
N ILE A 218 -13.60 9.69 4.71
CA ILE A 218 -13.90 8.42 5.39
C ILE A 218 -15.22 8.50 6.16
N PRO A 219 -15.99 7.40 6.25
CA PRO A 219 -17.24 7.38 7.00
C PRO A 219 -16.97 7.53 8.51
N GLN A 220 -17.93 8.08 9.25
CA GLN A 220 -17.75 8.43 10.67
C GLN A 220 -17.29 7.24 11.53
N ASN A 221 -17.84 6.06 11.30
CA ASN A 221 -17.47 4.84 12.02
C ASN A 221 -15.98 4.44 11.85
N TRP A 222 -15.32 4.86 10.77
CA TRP A 222 -13.87 4.67 10.59
C TRP A 222 -13.02 5.72 11.31
N LYS A 223 -13.61 6.88 11.64
CA LYS A 223 -12.96 7.89 12.49
C LYS A 223 -12.98 7.47 13.95
N ASP A 224 -14.15 6.99 14.38
CA ASP A 224 -14.40 6.54 15.76
C ASP A 224 -13.49 5.35 16.13
N GLU A 225 -13.16 4.51 15.14
CA GLU A 225 -12.28 3.32 15.27
C GLU A 225 -10.96 3.43 14.47
N SER A 226 -10.36 4.63 14.33
CA SER A 226 -9.19 4.84 13.45
C SER A 226 -8.02 3.86 13.69
N THR A 227 -7.74 3.51 14.95
CA THR A 227 -6.70 2.55 15.35
C THR A 227 -6.99 1.11 14.89
N ALA A 228 -8.26 0.72 14.74
CA ALA A 228 -8.63 -0.58 14.21
C ALA A 228 -8.56 -0.64 12.66
N ARG A 229 -8.38 0.51 12.00
CA ARG A 229 -8.43 0.68 10.54
C ARG A 229 -7.10 1.13 9.92
N ILE A 230 -5.98 0.94 10.63
CA ILE A 230 -4.64 1.36 10.19
C ILE A 230 -4.31 0.80 8.79
N LEU A 231 -4.75 -0.41 8.48
CA LEU A 231 -4.46 -1.08 7.21
C LEU A 231 -5.27 -0.47 6.05
N GLU A 232 -6.58 -0.27 6.22
CA GLU A 232 -7.44 0.43 5.26
C GLU A 232 -6.98 1.88 5.02
N LEU A 233 -6.60 2.58 6.09
CA LEU A 233 -6.06 3.95 6.01
C LEU A 233 -4.70 3.97 5.29
N SER A 234 -3.84 2.97 5.52
CA SER A 234 -2.57 2.82 4.79
C SER A 234 -2.79 2.59 3.29
N ILE A 235 -3.81 1.82 2.90
CA ILE A 235 -4.21 1.65 1.49
C ILE A 235 -4.66 2.99 0.88
N LEU A 236 -5.46 3.79 1.59
CA LEU A 236 -5.85 5.13 1.11
C LEU A 236 -4.63 6.04 0.92
N HIS A 237 -3.73 6.14 1.90
CA HIS A 237 -2.51 6.94 1.80
C HIS A 237 -1.64 6.54 0.60
N LEU A 238 -1.42 5.23 0.42
CA LEU A 238 -0.62 4.69 -0.69
C LEU A 238 -1.26 5.00 -2.06
N ALA A 239 -2.57 4.80 -2.17
CA ALA A 239 -3.31 5.04 -3.41
C ALA A 239 -3.35 6.52 -3.78
N MET A 240 -3.60 7.42 -2.82
CA MET A 240 -3.58 8.86 -3.08
C MET A 240 -2.18 9.32 -3.52
N ALA A 241 -1.12 8.88 -2.83
CA ALA A 241 0.26 9.20 -3.17
C ALA A 241 0.68 8.70 -4.58
N GLU A 242 0.25 7.50 -4.98
CA GLU A 242 0.53 7.00 -6.34
C GLU A 242 -0.21 7.83 -7.42
N ILE A 243 -1.41 8.31 -7.13
CA ILE A 243 -2.18 9.19 -8.03
C ILE A 243 -1.52 10.57 -8.19
N THR A 244 -1.05 11.17 -7.10
CA THR A 244 -0.62 12.58 -7.06
C THR A 244 0.85 12.78 -7.41
N GLU A 245 1.75 11.91 -6.92
CA GLU A 245 3.20 12.08 -7.06
C GLU A 245 3.80 11.18 -8.14
N ILE A 246 3.34 9.93 -8.25
CA ILE A 246 3.82 9.00 -9.28
C ILE A 246 3.09 9.23 -10.62
N GLY A 247 1.84 9.71 -10.56
CA GLY A 247 1.04 10.00 -11.75
C GLY A 247 0.50 8.75 -12.45
N THR A 248 0.43 7.60 -11.78
CA THR A 248 -0.23 6.42 -12.34
C THR A 248 -1.70 6.74 -12.62
N LYS A 249 -2.21 6.32 -13.79
CA LYS A 249 -3.62 6.52 -14.16
C LYS A 249 -4.56 6.07 -13.03
N HIS A 250 -5.34 6.99 -12.48
CA HIS A 250 -6.16 6.77 -11.28
C HIS A 250 -7.08 5.54 -11.36
N GLN A 251 -7.56 5.15 -12.55
CA GLN A 251 -8.35 3.92 -12.74
C GLN A 251 -7.58 2.65 -12.33
N ILE A 252 -6.28 2.59 -12.64
CA ILE A 252 -5.41 1.47 -12.28
C ILE A 252 -5.20 1.46 -10.76
N VAL A 253 -4.85 2.62 -10.19
CA VAL A 253 -4.59 2.74 -8.75
C VAL A 253 -5.82 2.40 -7.90
N ILE A 254 -7.02 2.83 -8.31
CA ILE A 254 -8.27 2.48 -7.62
C ILE A 254 -8.52 0.97 -7.66
N ASN A 255 -8.37 0.32 -8.83
CA ASN A 255 -8.56 -1.13 -8.94
C ASN A 255 -7.54 -1.90 -8.07
N GLU A 256 -6.27 -1.48 -8.12
CA GLU A 256 -5.18 -2.07 -7.34
C GLU A 256 -5.40 -1.91 -5.83
N ALA A 257 -5.84 -0.74 -5.38
CA ALA A 257 -6.18 -0.47 -3.98
C ALA A 257 -7.38 -1.30 -3.51
N VAL A 258 -8.42 -1.42 -4.33
CA VAL A 258 -9.58 -2.29 -4.05
C VAL A 258 -9.15 -3.75 -3.96
N ASP A 259 -8.30 -4.22 -4.85
CA ASP A 259 -7.79 -5.60 -4.84
C ASP A 259 -6.79 -5.84 -3.70
N LEU A 260 -6.03 -4.85 -3.23
CA LEU A 260 -5.28 -4.98 -1.97
C LEU A 260 -6.24 -5.08 -0.78
N THR A 261 -7.32 -4.30 -0.80
CA THR A 261 -8.34 -4.31 0.27
C THR A 261 -9.04 -5.66 0.36
N LYS A 262 -9.44 -6.28 -0.78
CA LYS A 262 -10.05 -7.64 -0.80
C LYS A 262 -9.15 -8.76 -0.27
N ARG A 263 -7.84 -8.52 -0.23
CA ARG A 263 -6.86 -9.52 0.17
C ARG A 263 -6.45 -9.39 1.64
N PHE A 264 -6.34 -8.17 2.13
CA PHE A 264 -5.85 -7.88 3.48
C PHE A 264 -6.90 -7.33 4.45
N CYS A 265 -8.12 -7.04 3.97
CA CYS A 265 -9.21 -6.47 4.77
C CYS A 265 -10.54 -7.16 4.44
N ASP A 266 -11.45 -7.18 5.42
CA ASP A 266 -12.71 -7.92 5.30
C ASP A 266 -13.96 -7.04 5.18
N GLY A 267 -15.09 -7.69 4.89
CA GLY A 267 -16.41 -7.09 4.91
C GLY A 267 -16.60 -5.98 3.88
N SER A 268 -17.02 -4.79 4.34
CA SER A 268 -17.38 -3.67 3.46
C SER A 268 -16.19 -2.82 3.01
N ALA A 269 -14.98 -3.07 3.51
CA ALA A 269 -13.80 -2.24 3.24
C ALA A 269 -13.52 -2.02 1.74
N PRO A 270 -13.56 -3.03 0.84
CA PRO A 270 -13.28 -2.80 -0.59
C PRO A 270 -14.26 -1.82 -1.25
N ARG A 271 -15.52 -1.80 -0.80
CA ARG A 271 -16.55 -0.85 -1.27
C ARG A 271 -16.30 0.56 -0.73
N ILE A 272 -15.90 0.67 0.54
CA ILE A 272 -15.61 1.97 1.19
C ILE A 272 -14.39 2.61 0.54
N ILE A 273 -13.28 1.88 0.37
CA ILE A 273 -12.05 2.35 -0.28
C ILE A 273 -12.32 2.88 -1.70
N ASN A 274 -13.07 2.13 -2.52
CA ASN A 274 -13.50 2.57 -3.85
C ASN A 274 -14.32 3.88 -3.80
N GLY A 275 -15.24 4.00 -2.83
CA GLY A 275 -16.02 5.21 -2.61
C GLY A 275 -15.16 6.43 -2.25
N CYS A 276 -14.29 6.28 -1.24
CA CYS A 276 -13.37 7.31 -0.80
C CYS A 276 -12.45 7.79 -1.94
N LEU A 277 -11.82 6.88 -2.68
CA LEU A 277 -10.90 7.25 -3.77
C LEU A 277 -11.63 7.92 -4.95
N ARG A 278 -12.89 7.56 -5.23
CA ARG A 278 -13.71 8.28 -6.23
C ARG A 278 -14.01 9.72 -5.81
N THR A 279 -14.37 9.93 -4.54
CA THR A 279 -14.58 11.29 -3.99
C THR A 279 -13.29 12.10 -4.06
N PHE A 280 -12.17 11.53 -3.64
CA PHE A 280 -10.85 12.16 -3.75
C PHE A 280 -10.50 12.58 -5.18
N ILE A 281 -10.67 11.68 -6.17
CA ILE A 281 -10.38 11.99 -7.58
C ILE A 281 -11.27 13.10 -8.12
N LYS A 282 -12.56 13.15 -7.73
CA LYS A 282 -13.46 14.23 -8.14
C LYS A 282 -12.93 15.59 -7.67
N ASP A 283 -12.59 15.70 -6.38
CA ASP A 283 -12.08 16.93 -5.79
C ASP A 283 -10.69 17.31 -6.35
N TYR A 284 -9.81 16.32 -6.55
CA TYR A 284 -8.47 16.52 -7.11
C TYR A 284 -8.53 17.05 -8.55
N ASN A 285 -9.35 16.44 -9.41
CA ASN A 285 -9.56 16.90 -10.78
C ASN A 285 -10.18 18.30 -10.82
N SER A 286 -11.12 18.61 -9.91
CA SER A 286 -11.69 19.96 -9.79
C SER A 286 -10.66 21.01 -9.37
N ARG A 287 -9.66 20.66 -8.54
CA ARG A 287 -8.56 21.56 -8.18
C ARG A 287 -7.58 21.76 -9.34
N ILE A 288 -7.21 20.69 -10.05
CA ILE A 288 -6.34 20.79 -11.24
C ILE A 288 -6.99 21.65 -12.33
N ALA A 289 -8.29 21.48 -12.57
CA ALA A 289 -9.01 22.26 -13.59
C ALA A 289 -9.22 23.75 -13.23
N ALA A 290 -8.87 24.16 -12.00
CA ALA A 290 -8.98 25.53 -11.51
C ALA A 290 -7.61 26.27 -11.44
N VAL A 291 -6.53 25.63 -11.89
CA VAL A 291 -5.14 26.15 -11.92
C VAL A 291 -4.67 26.32 -13.37
#